data_AF-A0A0D8JBL7-F1
#
_entry.id   AF-A0A0D8JBL7-F1
#
_cell.length_a   1.000
_cell.length_b   1.000
_cell.length_c   1.000
_cell.angle_alpha   90.00
_cell.angle_beta   90.00
_cell.angle_gamma   90.00
#
_symmetry.space_group_name_H-M   'P 1'
#
loop_
_entity.id
_entity.type
_entity.pdbx_description
1 polymer ?
#
loop_
_entity_poly.entity_id
_entity_poly.type
_entity_poly.pdbx_seq_one_letter_code
_entity_poly.pdbx_strand_id
1 'polypeptide(L)'
;MGSQNEKEKRDYVTQVYVITEQNTSRLTDVGFDPANRLTQLQTKRDEANSAEGRQKEIQAEAMAATKVANEKLDDAYKDASAVVSLIEGLLGKDDPLVHKLRTLRS
;
A
#
# COMPACT_ATOMS: atom_id res chain seq x y z
N MET A 1 13.17 -9.07 -26.04
CA MET A 1 12.84 -9.97 -24.91
C MET A 1 11.85 -9.23 -24.03
N GLY A 2 10.61 -9.71 -23.92
CA GLY A 2 9.55 -9.03 -23.18
C GLY A 2 9.82 -9.05 -21.67
N SER A 3 9.62 -7.91 -21.00
CA SER A 3 9.69 -7.82 -19.54
C SER A 3 8.55 -8.63 -18.93
N GLN A 4 8.87 -9.69 -18.18
CA GLN A 4 7.89 -10.42 -17.38
C GLN A 4 7.29 -9.52 -16.29
N ASN A 5 5.99 -9.65 -16.01
CA ASN A 5 5.36 -9.05 -14.84
C ASN A 5 5.72 -9.82 -13.55
N GLU A 6 5.43 -9.25 -12.37
CA GLU A 6 5.84 -9.84 -11.08
C GLU A 6 5.24 -11.22 -10.85
N LYS A 7 4.00 -11.45 -11.27
CA LYS A 7 3.36 -12.76 -11.20
C LYS A 7 4.10 -13.78 -12.06
N GLU A 8 4.43 -13.43 -13.31
CA GLU A 8 5.19 -14.30 -14.21
C GLU A 8 6.59 -14.62 -13.67
N LYS A 9 7.25 -13.66 -13.02
CA LYS A 9 8.54 -13.90 -12.35
C LYS A 9 8.41 -14.88 -11.17
N ARG A 10 7.36 -14.75 -10.34
CA ARG A 10 7.10 -15.68 -9.22
C ARG A 10 6.77 -17.09 -9.72
N ASP A 11 5.93 -17.19 -10.75
CA ASP A 11 5.56 -18.45 -11.37
C ASP A 11 6.79 -19.12 -11.97
N TYR A 12 7.64 -18.37 -12.67
CA TYR A 12 8.89 -18.87 -13.22
C TYR A 12 9.83 -19.41 -12.13
N VAL A 13 10.09 -18.64 -11.06
CA VAL A 13 10.96 -19.08 -9.95
C VAL A 13 10.41 -20.36 -9.31
N THR A 14 9.09 -20.43 -9.11
CA THR A 14 8.43 -21.62 -8.54
C THR A 14 8.57 -22.84 -9.44
N GLN A 15 8.35 -22.67 -10.74
CA GLN A 15 8.50 -23.76 -11.72
C GLN A 15 9.95 -24.25 -11.79
N VAL A 16 10.92 -23.33 -11.82
CA VAL A 16 12.35 -23.70 -11.83
C VAL A 16 12.72 -24.46 -10.56
N TYR A 17 12.27 -24.01 -9.39
CA TYR A 17 12.48 -24.71 -8.12
C TYR A 17 11.91 -26.14 -8.19
N VAL A 18 10.63 -26.29 -8.52
CA VAL A 18 9.94 -27.59 -8.53
C VAL A 18 10.56 -28.55 -9.54
N ILE A 19 10.81 -28.09 -10.76
CA ILE A 19 11.42 -28.93 -11.81
C ILE A 19 12.83 -29.37 -11.39
N THR A 20 13.62 -28.46 -10.81
CA THR A 20 14.98 -28.78 -10.35
C THR A 20 14.96 -29.77 -9.19
N GLU A 21 14.08 -29.57 -8.20
CA GLU A 21 13.89 -30.44 -7.05
C GLU A 21 13.49 -31.86 -7.49
N GLN A 22 12.52 -31.99 -8.40
CA GLN A 22 12.07 -33.27 -8.96
C GLN A 22 13.14 -34.00 -9.77
N ASN A 23 14.15 -33.30 -10.30
CA ASN A 23 15.21 -33.87 -11.13
C ASN A 23 16.56 -33.96 -10.41
N THR A 24 16.60 -33.79 -9.09
CA THR A 24 17.85 -33.79 -8.29
C THR A 24 18.73 -35.01 -8.57
N SER A 25 18.17 -36.22 -8.60
CA SER A 25 18.94 -37.45 -8.88
C SER A 25 19.64 -37.40 -10.24
N ARG A 26 18.94 -36.98 -11.29
CA ARG A 26 19.50 -36.91 -12.65
C ARG A 26 20.60 -35.85 -12.76
N LEU A 27 20.46 -34.78 -12.00
CA LEU A 27 21.44 -33.70 -11.92
C LEU A 27 22.71 -34.17 -11.18
N THR A 28 22.54 -34.88 -10.06
CA THR A 28 23.68 -35.44 -9.32
C THR A 28 24.41 -36.50 -10.12
N ASP A 29 23.70 -37.31 -10.92
CA ASP A 29 24.30 -38.34 -11.79
C ASP A 29 25.25 -37.75 -12.85
N VAL A 30 25.01 -36.49 -13.28
CA VAL A 30 25.90 -35.77 -14.20
C VAL A 30 26.89 -34.85 -13.48
N GLY A 31 27.02 -34.99 -12.15
CA GLY A 31 27.99 -34.26 -11.33
C GLY A 31 27.55 -32.86 -10.88
N PHE A 32 26.27 -32.50 -11.01
CA PHE A 32 25.73 -31.24 -10.50
C PHE A 32 24.88 -31.47 -9.25
N ASP A 33 25.31 -30.92 -8.11
CA ASP A 33 24.50 -30.87 -6.89
C ASP A 33 23.69 -29.57 -6.81
N PRO A 34 22.35 -29.61 -6.97
CA PRO A 34 21.51 -28.42 -6.93
C PRO A 34 21.16 -27.95 -5.50
N ALA A 35 21.50 -28.69 -4.44
CA ALA A 35 20.96 -28.47 -3.10
C ALA A 35 21.10 -27.02 -2.62
N ASN A 36 22.31 -26.45 -2.72
CA ASN A 36 22.56 -25.06 -2.32
C ASN A 36 21.76 -24.04 -3.14
N ARG A 37 21.52 -24.32 -4.43
CA ARG A 37 20.76 -23.44 -5.33
C ARG A 37 19.27 -23.52 -5.04
N LEU A 38 18.74 -24.71 -4.76
CA LEU A 38 17.36 -24.90 -4.34
C LEU A 38 17.07 -24.18 -3.04
N THR A 39 17.93 -24.32 -2.02
CA THR A 39 17.81 -23.59 -0.75
C THR A 39 17.78 -22.08 -0.99
N GLN A 40 18.71 -21.55 -1.79
CA GLN A 40 18.74 -20.12 -2.12
C GLN A 40 17.48 -19.64 -2.85
N LEU A 41 16.96 -20.43 -3.79
CA LEU A 41 15.73 -20.10 -4.53
C LEU A 41 14.51 -20.11 -3.61
N GLN A 42 14.41 -21.09 -2.71
CA GLN A 42 13.35 -21.18 -1.72
C GLN A 42 13.37 -19.95 -0.80
N THR A 43 14.52 -19.62 -0.21
CA THR A 43 14.67 -18.44 0.65
C THR A 43 14.23 -17.17 -0.06
N LYS A 44 14.72 -16.93 -1.28
CA LYS A 44 14.38 -15.71 -2.04
C LYS A 44 12.90 -15.64 -2.42
N ARG A 45 12.29 -16.78 -2.76
CA ARG A 45 10.86 -16.87 -3.06
C ARG A 45 10.03 -16.53 -1.83
N ASP A 46 10.40 -17.08 -0.68
CA ASP A 46 9.67 -16.89 0.57
C ASP A 46 9.82 -15.44 1.09
N GLU A 47 11.01 -14.84 0.95
CA GLU A 47 11.26 -13.42 1.19
C GLU A 47 10.39 -12.52 0.29
N ALA A 48 10.31 -12.82 -1.01
CA ALA A 48 9.49 -12.06 -1.95
C ALA A 48 8.00 -12.13 -1.59
N ASN A 49 7.49 -13.33 -1.27
CA ASN A 49 6.11 -13.51 -0.83
C ASN A 49 5.81 -12.75 0.47
N SER A 50 6.74 -12.76 1.43
CA SER A 50 6.59 -12.00 2.67
C SER A 50 6.57 -10.49 2.44
N ALA A 51 7.45 -9.99 1.57
CA ALA A 51 7.51 -8.58 1.21
C ALA A 51 6.21 -8.10 0.54
N GLU A 52 5.65 -8.90 -0.37
CA GLU A 52 4.35 -8.61 -1.00
C GLU A 52 3.19 -8.63 0.00
N GLY A 53 3.21 -9.56 0.95
CA GLY A 53 2.25 -9.60 2.06
C GLY A 53 2.27 -8.29 2.84
N ARG A 54 3.46 -7.85 3.28
CA ARG A 54 3.64 -6.58 4.00
C ARG A 54 3.23 -5.37 3.18
N GLN A 55 3.51 -5.37 1.87
CA GLN A 55 3.10 -4.29 0.99
C GLN A 55 1.58 -4.13 0.96
N LYS A 56 0.82 -5.24 0.92
CA LYS A 56 -0.65 -5.22 0.95
C LYS A 56 -1.18 -4.73 2.30
N GLU A 57 -0.56 -5.14 3.40
CA GLU A 57 -0.91 -4.67 4.75
C GLU A 57 -0.71 -3.15 4.85
N ILE A 58 0.46 -2.65 4.45
CA ILE A 58 0.76 -1.20 4.45
C ILE A 58 -0.23 -0.43 3.58
N GLN A 59 -0.61 -0.96 2.41
CA GLN A 59 -1.61 -0.33 1.55
C GLN A 59 -2.98 -0.25 2.24
N ALA A 60 -3.40 -1.32 2.92
CA ALA A 60 -4.66 -1.32 3.67
C ALA A 60 -4.63 -0.31 4.83
N GLU A 61 -3.52 -0.25 5.57
CA GLU A 61 -3.31 0.73 6.64
C GLU A 61 -3.32 2.17 6.11
N ALA A 62 -2.66 2.43 4.97
CA ALA A 62 -2.66 3.75 4.34
C ALA A 62 -4.06 4.18 3.90
N MET A 63 -4.86 3.26 3.35
CA MET A 63 -6.26 3.53 2.99
C MET A 63 -7.10 3.85 4.22
N ALA A 64 -6.95 3.08 5.30
CA ALA A 64 -7.64 3.33 6.56
C ALA A 64 -7.25 4.68 7.18
N ALA A 65 -5.96 5.01 7.20
CA ALA A 65 -5.47 6.30 7.68
C ALA A 65 -6.00 7.47 6.83
N THR A 66 -6.06 7.30 5.52
CA THR A 66 -6.64 8.31 4.60
C THR A 66 -8.11 8.56 4.90
N LYS A 67 -8.88 7.49 5.13
CA LYS A 67 -10.29 7.61 5.51
C LYS A 67 -10.46 8.39 6.81
N VAL A 68 -9.70 8.04 7.84
CA VAL A 68 -9.72 8.75 9.14
C VAL A 68 -9.32 10.21 8.98
N ALA A 69 -8.30 10.51 8.18
CA ALA A 69 -7.87 11.88 7.93
C ALA A 69 -8.97 12.72 7.26
N ASN A 70 -9.66 12.15 6.27
CA ASN A 70 -10.76 12.82 5.58
C ASN A 70 -11.96 13.04 6.52
N GLU A 71 -12.34 12.04 7.32
CA GLU A 71 -13.40 12.18 8.32
C GLU A 71 -13.08 13.30 9.32
N LYS A 72 -11.82 13.38 9.80
CA LYS A 72 -11.39 14.45 10.71
C LYS A 72 -11.34 15.81 10.06
N LEU A 73 -11.00 15.89 8.78
CA LEU A 73 -11.02 17.13 8.02
C LEU A 73 -12.47 17.63 7.84
N ASP A 74 -13.40 16.73 7.54
CA ASP A 74 -14.82 17.06 7.43
C ASP A 74 -15.40 17.57 8.75
N ASP A 75 -15.05 16.92 9.87
CA ASP A 75 -15.44 17.39 11.20
C ASP A 75 -14.86 18.78 11.49
N ALA A 76 -13.57 18.99 11.23
CA ALA A 76 -12.92 20.30 11.39
C ALA A 76 -13.57 21.38 10.52
N TYR A 77 -13.98 21.05 9.29
CA TYR A 77 -14.68 21.97 8.39
C TYR A 77 -16.09 22.33 8.90
N LYS A 78 -16.83 21.36 9.45
CA LYS A 78 -18.14 21.60 10.09
C LYS A 78 -17.97 22.50 11.31
N ASP A 79 -16.98 22.24 12.15
CA ASP A 79 -16.68 23.06 13.32
C ASP A 79 -16.30 24.49 12.92
N ALA A 80 -15.43 24.64 11.92
CA ALA A 80 -15.10 25.96 11.37
C ALA A 80 -16.35 26.70 10.86
N SER A 81 -17.26 26.00 10.17
CA SER A 81 -18.53 26.56 9.71
C SER A 81 -19.45 26.96 10.86
N ALA A 82 -19.48 26.18 11.94
CA ALA A 82 -20.23 26.50 13.15
C ALA A 82 -19.68 27.77 13.83
N VAL A 83 -18.35 27.90 13.92
CA VAL A 83 -17.68 29.09 14.45
C VAL A 83 -18.05 30.34 13.64
N VAL A 84 -18.02 30.28 12.31
CA VAL A 84 -18.46 31.41 11.46
C VAL A 84 -19.91 31.79 11.74
N SER A 85 -20.78 30.80 11.95
CA SER A 85 -22.20 31.03 12.24
C SER A 85 -22.41 31.66 13.63
N LEU A 86 -21.60 31.27 14.63
CA LEU A 86 -21.61 31.89 15.95
C LEU A 86 -21.16 33.35 15.89
N ILE A 87 -20.09 33.65 15.15
CA ILE A 87 -19.59 35.02 14.96
C ILE A 87 -20.66 35.89 14.29
N GLU A 88 -21.33 35.36 13.25
CA GLU A 88 -22.46 36.04 12.59
C GLU A 88 -23.62 36.32 13.57
N GLY A 89 -23.95 35.38 14.44
CA GLY A 89 -24.99 35.58 15.46
C GLY A 89 -24.65 36.66 16.49
N LEU A 90 -23.36 36.88 16.77
CA LEU A 90 -22.87 37.87 17.74
C LEU A 90 -22.72 39.27 17.14
N LEU A 91 -22.16 39.38 15.93
CA LEU A 91 -21.80 40.66 15.31
C LEU A 91 -22.84 41.16 14.31
N GLY A 92 -23.73 40.28 13.83
CA GLY A 92 -24.67 40.59 12.77
C GLY A 92 -24.09 40.32 11.37
N LYS A 93 -24.99 40.20 10.39
CA LYS A 93 -24.67 39.71 9.04
C LYS A 93 -23.83 40.66 8.19
N ASP A 94 -23.94 41.95 8.48
CA ASP A 94 -23.30 43.03 7.72
C ASP A 94 -21.93 43.43 8.30
N ASP A 95 -21.46 42.72 9.34
CA ASP A 95 -20.15 42.99 9.92
C ASP A 95 -19.02 42.65 8.91
N PRO A 96 -18.04 43.55 8.70
CA PRO A 96 -16.93 43.30 7.78
C PRO A 96 -16.16 42.00 8.04
N LEU A 97 -16.03 41.56 9.30
CA LEU A 97 -15.38 40.31 9.67
C LEU A 97 -16.22 39.10 9.21
N VAL A 98 -17.54 39.15 9.38
CA VAL A 98 -18.46 38.09 8.95
C VAL A 98 -18.42 37.94 7.42
N HIS A 99 -18.41 39.04 6.68
CA HIS A 99 -18.23 39.02 5.23
C HIS A 99 -16.92 38.33 4.83
N LYS A 100 -15.80 38.70 5.47
CA LYS A 100 -14.50 38.11 5.20
C LYS A 100 -14.47 36.60 5.48
N LEU A 101 -15.01 36.16 6.60
CA LEU A 101 -15.04 34.74 6.96
C LEU A 101 -15.92 33.92 6.01
N ARG A 102 -17.05 34.47 5.55
CA ARG A 102 -17.91 33.82 4.55
C ARG A 102 -17.22 33.62 3.20
N THR A 103 -16.37 34.56 2.78
CA THR A 103 -15.61 34.42 1.52
C THR A 103 -14.55 33.32 1.57
N LEU A 104 -14.19 32.79 2.75
CA LEU A 104 -13.26 31.65 2.86
C LEU A 104 -13.95 30.30 2.64
N ARG A 105 -15.28 30.27 2.62
CA ARG A 105 -16.11 29.06 2.49
C ARG A 105 -16.51 28.75 1.03
N SER A 106 -16.25 29.68 0.12
CA SER A 106 -16.57 29.58 -1.32
C SER A 106 -15.48 28.88 -2.12
#